data_AF-A0A6G1RG94-F1
#
_entry.id   AF-A0A6G1RG94-F1
#
_cell.length_a   1.000
_cell.length_b   1.000
_cell.length_c   1.000
_cell.angle_alpha   90.00
_cell.angle_beta   90.00
_cell.angle_gamma   90.00
#
_symmetry.space_group_name_H-M   'P 1'
#
loop_
_entity.id
_entity.type
_entity.pdbx_description
1 polymer ?
#
loop_
_entity_poly.entity_id
_entity_poly.type
_entity_poly.pdbx_seq_one_letter_code
_entity_poly.pdbx_strand_id
1 'polypeptide(L)'
;HLPVPREAGSQAGSSSLAEIPDYLRIFHTICSAEQRRAYEAAFSADYTEYRDLHARIGNVRRKFIHLEAKMKTLKVGTEERKALEATIVQEYRHFKKTY
;
A
#
# COMPACT_ATOMS: atom_id res chain seq x y z
N HIS A 1 9.01 -19.20 23.03
CA HIS A 1 9.22 -17.80 23.44
C HIS A 1 10.16 -17.13 22.44
N LEU A 2 9.61 -16.29 21.57
CA LEU A 2 10.34 -15.22 20.88
C LEU A 2 10.57 -14.08 21.88
N PRO A 3 11.60 -13.22 21.71
CA PRO A 3 11.70 -12.03 22.53
C PRO A 3 10.51 -11.12 22.21
N VAL A 4 9.69 -10.87 23.23
CA VAL A 4 8.52 -9.99 23.17
C VAL A 4 9.01 -8.54 23.17
N PRO A 5 8.58 -7.68 22.24
CA PRO A 5 8.82 -6.25 22.33
C PRO A 5 8.04 -5.69 23.53
N ARG A 6 8.78 -5.09 24.46
CA ARG A 6 8.26 -4.45 25.66
C ARG A 6 7.33 -3.29 25.26
N GLU A 7 6.08 -3.35 25.68
CA GLU A 7 5.15 -2.23 25.53
C GLU A 7 5.68 -0.99 26.25
N ALA A 8 5.70 0.13 25.54
CA ALA A 8 5.78 1.46 26.11
C ALA A 8 4.80 2.37 25.35
N GLY A 9 3.63 2.58 25.96
CA GLY A 9 2.84 3.82 25.92
C GLY A 9 2.32 4.33 24.58
N SER A 10 1.00 4.39 24.45
CA SER A 10 0.34 5.35 23.55
C SER A 10 0.83 6.78 23.85
N GLN A 11 1.38 7.46 22.85
CA GLN A 11 1.35 8.91 22.80
C GLN A 11 1.17 9.37 21.35
N ALA A 12 -0.05 9.82 21.05
CA ALA A 12 -0.30 10.63 19.89
C ALA A 12 0.46 11.96 20.05
N GLY A 13 1.31 12.32 19.08
CA GLY A 13 1.85 13.68 19.00
C GLY A 13 3.15 13.86 18.22
N SER A 14 3.02 14.53 17.08
CA SER A 14 3.96 15.54 16.54
C SER A 14 5.26 15.11 15.85
N SER A 15 5.19 15.01 14.52
CA SER A 15 6.05 15.65 13.51
C SER A 15 7.50 16.03 13.87
N SER A 16 8.50 15.41 13.22
CA SER A 16 9.42 16.05 12.26
C SER A 16 10.71 15.23 12.01
N LEU A 17 11.20 15.28 10.76
CA LEU A 17 12.37 14.59 10.17
C LEU A 17 12.18 13.10 9.89
N ALA A 18 12.60 12.68 8.69
CA ALA A 18 12.49 11.31 8.20
C ALA A 18 13.16 10.32 9.17
N GLU A 19 12.35 9.73 10.03
CA GLU A 19 12.77 8.66 10.91
C GLU A 19 13.21 7.48 10.05
N ILE A 20 14.43 6.98 10.28
CA ILE A 20 14.96 5.83 9.56
C ILE A 20 13.97 4.67 9.80
N PRO A 21 13.40 4.06 8.75
CA PRO A 21 12.45 2.98 8.92
C PRO A 21 13.02 1.84 9.78
N ASP A 22 12.19 1.30 10.67
CA ASP A 22 12.60 0.26 11.61
C ASP A 22 13.18 -0.98 10.92
N TYR A 23 12.73 -1.32 9.71
CA TYR A 23 13.29 -2.44 8.97
C TYR A 23 14.78 -2.25 8.64
N LEU A 24 15.27 -1.02 8.44
CA LEU A 24 16.70 -0.75 8.25
C LEU A 24 17.49 -0.89 9.56
N ARG A 25 16.81 -0.73 10.70
CA ARG A 25 17.39 -0.88 12.04
C ARG A 25 17.37 -2.33 12.52
N ILE A 26 16.43 -3.14 12.03
CA ILE A 26 16.21 -4.53 12.46
C ILE A 26 16.92 -5.52 11.52
N PHE A 27 16.93 -5.23 10.22
CA PHE A 27 17.49 -6.12 9.19
C PHE A 27 18.84 -5.58 8.70
N HIS A 28 19.92 -6.18 9.16
CA HIS A 28 21.30 -5.83 8.79
C HIS A 28 21.86 -6.79 7.74
N THR A 29 23.10 -6.55 7.31
CA THR A 29 23.83 -7.47 6.43
C THR A 29 23.79 -8.89 7.00
N ILE A 30 23.40 -9.84 6.15
CA ILE A 30 23.33 -11.26 6.52
C ILE A 30 24.75 -11.82 6.60
N CYS A 31 25.12 -12.31 7.78
CA CYS A 31 26.43 -12.91 8.05
C CYS A 31 26.36 -14.42 8.35
N SER A 32 25.15 -14.99 8.48
CA SER A 32 24.97 -16.41 8.78
C SER A 32 23.72 -17.03 8.15
N ALA A 33 23.75 -18.35 7.95
CA ALA A 33 22.61 -19.11 7.46
C ALA A 33 21.43 -19.13 8.44
N GLU A 34 21.69 -19.03 9.74
CA GLU A 34 20.65 -18.92 10.76
C GLU A 34 19.94 -17.57 10.68
N GLN A 35 20.69 -16.47 10.57
CA GLN A 35 20.13 -15.12 10.39
C GLN A 35 19.31 -15.04 9.11
N ARG A 36 19.80 -15.62 8.00
CA ARG A 36 19.04 -15.71 6.74
C ARG A 36 17.68 -16.38 6.93
N ARG A 37 17.66 -17.55 7.59
CA ARG A 37 16.42 -18.30 7.84
C ARG A 37 15.46 -17.52 8.74
N ALA A 38 15.97 -16.83 9.75
CA ALA A 38 15.15 -15.98 10.61
C ALA A 38 14.52 -14.81 9.83
N TYR A 39 15.28 -14.16 8.94
CA TYR A 39 14.77 -13.08 8.10
C TYR A 39 13.74 -13.58 7.08
N GLU A 40 13.96 -14.76 6.50
CA GLU A 40 13.00 -15.40 5.59
C GLU A 40 11.68 -15.73 6.29
N ALA A 41 11.75 -16.26 7.52
CA ALA A 41 10.56 -16.53 8.33
C ALA A 41 9.82 -15.24 8.71
N ALA A 42 10.55 -14.20 9.14
CA ALA A 42 9.97 -12.90 9.47
C ALA A 42 9.31 -12.24 8.25
N PHE A 43 9.94 -12.29 7.08
CA PHE A 43 9.35 -11.80 5.83
C PHE A 43 8.08 -12.58 5.47
N SER A 44 8.14 -13.91 5.57
CA SER A 44 7.05 -14.80 5.16
C SER A 44 5.83 -14.70 6.07
N ALA A 45 6.00 -14.30 7.35
CA ALA A 45 4.92 -14.19 8.32
C ALA A 45 3.79 -13.28 7.83
N ASP A 46 4.14 -12.12 7.25
CA ASP A 46 3.17 -11.12 6.81
C ASP A 46 3.05 -11.05 5.28
N TYR A 47 3.80 -11.89 4.54
CA TYR A 47 3.86 -11.81 3.08
C TYR A 47 2.52 -12.09 2.40
N THR A 48 1.71 -12.99 2.97
CA THR A 48 0.35 -13.28 2.45
C THR A 48 -0.52 -12.02 2.51
N GLU A 49 -0.54 -11.33 3.65
CA GLU A 49 -1.30 -10.09 3.82
C GLU A 49 -0.80 -8.98 2.88
N TYR A 50 0.53 -8.82 2.75
CA TYR A 50 1.13 -7.90 1.80
C TYR A 50 0.64 -8.18 0.37
N ARG A 51 0.63 -9.44 -0.06
CA ARG A 51 0.20 -9.83 -1.41
C ARG A 51 -1.27 -9.49 -1.65
N ASP A 52 -2.13 -9.73 -0.67
CA ASP A 52 -3.56 -9.44 -0.79
C ASP A 52 -3.82 -7.94 -0.86
N LEU A 53 -3.18 -7.16 0.00
CA LEU A 53 -3.26 -5.70 -0.03
C LEU A 53 -2.70 -5.13 -1.34
N HIS A 54 -1.55 -5.62 -1.78
CA HIS A 54 -0.92 -5.21 -3.04
C HIS A 54 -1.79 -5.56 -4.25
N ALA A 55 -2.42 -6.74 -4.28
CA ALA A 55 -3.34 -7.12 -5.34
C ALA A 55 -4.58 -6.21 -5.37
N ARG A 56 -5.11 -5.86 -4.20
CA ARG A 56 -6.27 -4.97 -4.03
C ARG A 56 -5.96 -3.55 -4.52
N ILE A 57 -4.82 -2.98 -4.16
CA ILE A 57 -4.35 -1.68 -4.68
C ILE A 57 -4.09 -1.78 -6.19
N GLY A 58 -3.46 -2.85 -6.66
CA GLY A 58 -3.19 -3.09 -8.08
C GLY A 58 -4.46 -3.16 -8.93
N ASN A 59 -5.53 -3.76 -8.42
CA ASN A 59 -6.85 -3.77 -9.07
C ASN A 59 -7.40 -2.37 -9.25
N VAL A 60 -7.34 -1.53 -8.21
CA VAL A 60 -7.80 -0.14 -8.26
C VAL A 60 -6.98 0.67 -9.28
N ARG A 61 -5.65 0.54 -9.24
CA ARG A 61 -4.76 1.20 -10.21
C ARG A 61 -5.12 0.84 -11.66
N ARG A 62 -5.37 -0.44 -11.94
CA ARG A 62 -5.77 -0.89 -13.30
C ARG A 62 -7.09 -0.29 -13.75
N LYS A 63 -8.09 -0.20 -12.86
CA LYS A 63 -9.38 0.44 -13.17
C LYS A 63 -9.18 1.90 -13.60
N PHE A 64 -8.39 2.67 -12.84
CA PHE A 64 -8.13 4.07 -13.18
C PHE A 64 -7.37 4.23 -14.50
N ILE A 65 -6.37 3.38 -14.77
CA ILE A 65 -5.68 3.37 -16.08
C ILE A 65 -6.67 3.10 -17.23
N HIS A 66 -7.60 2.15 -17.06
CA HIS A 66 -8.61 1.87 -18.08
C HIS A 66 -9.58 3.05 -18.29
N LEU A 67 -10.05 3.65 -17.19
CA LEU A 67 -10.92 4.83 -17.25
C LEU A 67 -10.21 6.02 -17.92
N GLU A 68 -8.93 6.24 -17.63
CA GLU A 68 -8.11 7.27 -18.28
C GLU A 68 -7.94 7.01 -19.78
N ALA A 69 -7.65 5.77 -20.17
CA ALA A 69 -7.54 5.40 -21.57
C ALA A 69 -8.87 5.63 -22.32
N LYS A 70 -9.99 5.22 -21.73
CA LYS A 70 -11.33 5.48 -22.28
C LYS A 70 -11.65 6.98 -22.36
N MET A 71 -11.23 7.76 -21.37
CA MET A 71 -11.40 9.22 -21.39
C MET A 71 -10.71 9.84 -22.61
N LYS A 72 -9.49 9.41 -22.91
CA LYS A 72 -8.70 9.91 -24.05
C LYS A 72 -9.33 9.61 -25.42
N THR A 73 -10.16 8.57 -25.54
CA THR A 73 -10.85 8.26 -26.80
C THR A 73 -12.14 9.04 -27.01
N LEU A 74 -12.73 9.59 -25.94
CA LEU A 74 -13.96 10.37 -26.01
C LEU A 74 -13.68 11.85 -26.33
N LYS A 75 -14.48 12.42 -27.22
CA LYS A 75 -14.43 13.86 -27.53
C LYS A 75 -14.80 14.70 -26.31
N VAL A 76 -14.13 15.83 -26.16
CA VAL A 76 -14.42 16.79 -25.09
C VAL A 76 -15.82 17.36 -25.27
N GLY A 77 -16.58 17.44 -24.17
CA GLY A 77 -17.92 18.03 -24.16
C GLY A 77 -19.08 17.08 -24.48
N THR A 78 -18.82 15.82 -24.83
CA THR A 78 -19.92 14.86 -25.04
C THR A 78 -20.47 14.34 -23.71
N GLU A 79 -21.74 13.94 -23.72
CA GLU A 79 -22.40 13.40 -22.53
C GLU A 79 -21.76 12.09 -22.06
N GLU A 80 -21.22 11.26 -22.97
CA GLU A 80 -20.50 10.05 -22.61
C GLU A 80 -19.22 10.36 -21.82
N ARG A 81 -18.54 11.45 -22.17
CA ARG A 81 -17.34 11.89 -21.46
C ARG A 81 -17.70 12.40 -20.06
N LYS A 82 -18.73 13.24 -19.94
CA LYS A 82 -19.22 13.74 -18.64
C LYS A 82 -19.66 12.60 -17.71
N ALA A 83 -20.38 11.60 -18.24
CA ALA A 83 -20.78 10.43 -17.48
C ALA A 83 -19.57 9.60 -17.01
N LEU A 84 -18.53 9.50 -17.84
CA LEU A 84 -17.28 8.84 -17.47
C LEU A 84 -16.53 9.60 -16.37
N GLU A 85 -16.47 10.94 -16.44
CA GLU A 85 -15.87 11.79 -15.40
C GLU A 85 -16.58 11.61 -14.05
N ALA A 86 -17.91 11.58 -14.05
CA ALA A 86 -18.70 11.33 -12.85
C ALA A 86 -18.40 9.95 -12.23
N THR A 87 -18.29 8.92 -13.07
CA THR A 87 -17.89 7.56 -12.64
C THR A 87 -16.50 7.56 -11.99
N ILE A 88 -15.51 8.24 -12.58
CA ILE A 88 -14.15 8.33 -12.03
C ILE A 88 -14.17 8.98 -10.64
N VAL A 89 -14.91 10.08 -10.48
CA VAL A 89 -15.05 10.77 -9.19
C VAL A 89 -15.72 9.87 -8.14
N GLN A 90 -16.76 9.14 -8.54
CA GLN A 90 -17.46 8.21 -7.65
C GLN A 90 -16.55 7.06 -7.18
N GLU A 91 -15.84 6.42 -8.10
CA GLU A 91 -14.87 5.35 -7.78
C GLU A 91 -13.77 5.86 -6.85
N TYR A 92 -13.26 7.08 -7.07
CA TYR A 92 -12.26 7.69 -6.19
C TYR A 92 -12.78 7.94 -4.78
N ARG A 93 -14.00 8.48 -4.65
CA ARG A 93 -14.64 8.69 -3.34
C ARG A 93 -14.88 7.38 -2.61
N HIS A 94 -15.32 6.34 -3.33
CA HIS A 94 -15.50 5.01 -2.76
C HIS A 94 -14.18 4.44 -2.27
N PHE A 95 -13.13 4.48 -3.09
CA PHE A 95 -11.78 4.06 -2.71
C PHE A 95 -11.31 4.80 -1.46
N LYS A 96 -11.31 6.13 -1.44
CA LYS A 96 -10.85 6.92 -0.29
C LYS A 96 -11.62 6.66 1.02
N LYS A 97 -12.86 6.15 0.96
CA LYS A 97 -13.63 5.78 2.15
C LYS A 97 -13.28 4.38 2.66
N THR A 98 -12.82 3.52 1.77
CA THR A 98 -12.60 2.09 2.03
C THR A 98 -11.15 1.77 2.42
N TYR A 99 -10.20 2.66 2.14
CA TYR A 99 -8.77 2.57 2.49
C TYR A 99 -8.29 3.92 3.00
#